data_AF-A0A2W5TEC8-F1
#
_entry.id   AF-A0A2W5TEC8-F1
#
_cell.length_a   1.000
_cell.length_b   1.000
_cell.length_c   1.000
_cell.angle_alpha   90.00
_cell.angle_beta   90.00
_cell.angle_gamma   90.00
#
_symmetry.space_group_name_H-M   'P 1'
#
loop_
_entity.id
_entity.type
_entity.pdbx_description
1 polymer ?
#
loop_
_entity_poly.entity_id
_entity_poly.type
_entity_poly.pdbx_seq_one_letter_code
_entity_poly.pdbx_strand_id
1 'polypeptide(L)'
;MKRAWLSLLCVAPLAASAQAQYLSYKLINTETQPFGFYFDNRGNPPSGLSHTVVEGALQRAITTWNAPTCSAARMTLRGGSTGFVTNPQDTIDNFSVAAIWLQNASDPDYNEILGEFPVLAVTIPRSYAGVLQTCDVFFNGVGNSWSTATPVGASVFDVETVALHELGHCLGLNHYGTSQDVMDQAAEAGTQKRVLSTLDTDYLCQRYPTGRAASPCMAGNTCLSGLSCIAQPSTNGVTGNRCSLPCDPAANAQCELPQVCVTSAAIPGSPGACLMPGDIVTRVGQPCTDNAQCGSGLGFCRPPDIHPSGNPRWVDGYCTQTCGGSQPPCPAGSSCQDTSDGKRCLASCRVGLADCRGGYTCLEVDNIGTTGACYPSCFTNQDCDLATAECRACDGACIAKKSATGQIGDFCIDDSTCATGQSCRSTATYSNQKSCTMSCSRGCGTCPSGSACTPGARGELFCLRTCTGPGTCPQGLRCADTATGKACQPWCAMDVDCPVGQFCFNGECYTPEQDAGCGTLCNRPDAGRPVVVMPPDAGTGGGTGGCGCTSVDPLMVFAALALFGARRRRS
;
A
#
# COMPACT_ATOMS: atom_id res chain seq x y z
N MET A 1 -4.01 59.39 -15.04
CA MET A 1 -2.99 58.44 -14.55
C MET A 1 -3.60 57.60 -13.44
N LYS A 2 -4.02 56.36 -13.73
CA LYS A 2 -4.67 55.46 -12.77
C LYS A 2 -3.62 54.51 -12.20
N ARG A 3 -3.46 54.49 -10.88
CA ARG A 3 -2.59 53.56 -10.14
C ARG A 3 -3.34 52.25 -9.94
N ALA A 4 -2.80 51.16 -10.49
CA ALA A 4 -3.27 49.80 -10.23
C ALA A 4 -2.51 49.24 -9.01
N TRP A 5 -3.26 48.67 -8.07
CA TRP A 5 -2.72 47.91 -6.94
C TRP A 5 -2.57 46.45 -7.40
N LEU A 6 -1.35 45.92 -7.30
CA LEU A 6 -1.04 44.52 -7.59
C LEU A 6 -1.23 43.72 -6.29
N SER A 7 -2.29 42.91 -6.22
CA SER A 7 -2.50 41.95 -5.14
C SER A 7 -1.63 40.73 -5.37
N LEU A 8 -0.67 40.48 -4.48
CA LEU A 8 0.17 39.29 -4.48
C LEU A 8 -0.66 38.10 -3.96
N LEU A 9 -1.11 37.23 -4.87
CA LEU A 9 -1.69 35.92 -4.51
C LEU A 9 -0.54 35.01 -4.07
N CYS A 10 -0.44 34.71 -2.78
CA CYS A 10 0.32 33.56 -2.29
C CYS A 10 -0.47 32.30 -2.64
N VAL A 11 -0.09 31.63 -3.74
CA VAL A 11 -0.49 30.25 -3.99
C VAL A 11 0.42 29.39 -3.11
N ALA A 12 -0.12 28.85 -2.01
CA ALA A 12 0.57 27.83 -1.25
C ALA A 12 0.76 26.59 -2.15
N PRO A 13 1.96 25.98 -2.21
CA PRO A 13 2.13 24.72 -2.92
C PRO A 13 1.25 23.66 -2.25
N LEU A 14 0.41 23.00 -3.06
CA LEU A 14 -0.31 21.79 -2.67
C LEU A 14 0.71 20.76 -2.18
N ALA A 15 0.51 20.28 -0.95
CA ALA A 15 1.30 19.23 -0.33
C ALA A 15 1.30 17.98 -1.21
N ALA A 16 2.41 17.71 -1.88
CA ALA A 16 2.67 16.41 -2.50
C ALA A 16 3.11 15.40 -1.42
N SER A 17 2.61 14.16 -1.57
CA SER A 17 3.03 12.89 -0.95
C SER A 17 2.62 12.49 0.48
N ALA A 18 1.44 12.90 0.97
CA ALA A 18 0.80 12.22 2.12
C ALA A 18 0.29 10.77 1.81
N GLN A 19 0.56 10.24 0.61
CA GLN A 19 0.03 8.97 0.09
C GLN A 19 0.94 7.76 0.32
N ALA A 20 2.22 7.93 0.68
CA ALA A 20 3.12 6.79 0.85
C ALA A 20 2.83 5.98 2.14
N GLN A 21 2.25 6.62 3.16
CA GLN A 21 2.11 6.06 4.51
C GLN A 21 0.78 5.32 4.78
N TYR A 22 -0.20 5.39 3.87
CA TYR A 22 -1.51 4.77 4.06
C TYR A 22 -1.89 3.90 2.87
N LEU A 23 -2.50 2.76 3.17
CA LEU A 23 -3.17 1.92 2.20
C LEU A 23 -4.50 2.56 1.78
N SER A 24 -5.05 2.10 0.66
CA SER A 24 -6.25 2.69 0.00
C SER A 24 -7.57 2.40 0.73
N TYR A 25 -7.52 1.85 1.95
CA TYR A 25 -8.69 1.53 2.76
C TYR A 25 -8.57 1.99 4.22
N LYS A 26 -9.72 2.14 4.87
CA LYS A 26 -9.85 2.35 6.32
C LYS A 26 -10.65 1.22 6.94
N LEU A 27 -10.26 0.87 8.15
CA LEU A 27 -11.01 -0.01 9.02
C LEU A 27 -12.16 0.78 9.65
N ILE A 28 -13.38 0.26 9.56
CA ILE A 28 -14.57 0.93 10.08
C ILE A 28 -15.09 0.16 11.27
N ASN A 29 -15.06 0.83 12.42
CA ASN A 29 -15.43 0.28 13.71
C ASN A 29 -15.85 1.39 14.67
N THR A 30 -16.26 0.97 15.86
CA THR A 30 -16.47 1.84 17.02
C THR A 30 -15.96 1.12 18.26
N GLU A 31 -15.95 1.81 19.40
CA GLU A 31 -15.68 1.19 20.70
C GLU A 31 -16.70 0.10 21.07
N THR A 32 -17.96 0.26 20.66
CA THR A 32 -19.02 -0.72 20.89
C THR A 32 -19.10 -1.81 19.82
N GLN A 33 -18.50 -1.58 18.65
CA GLN A 33 -18.40 -2.52 17.54
C GLN A 33 -16.94 -2.58 17.04
N PRO A 34 -16.01 -3.12 17.84
CA PRO A 34 -14.62 -3.27 17.44
C PRO A 34 -14.48 -4.30 16.31
N PHE A 35 -13.50 -4.08 15.44
CA PHE A 35 -13.18 -5.02 14.36
C PHE A 35 -12.57 -6.29 14.96
N GLY A 36 -13.19 -7.44 14.64
CA GLY A 36 -12.88 -8.71 15.30
C GLY A 36 -11.90 -9.54 14.49
N PHE A 37 -10.86 -10.04 15.15
CA PHE A 37 -9.96 -11.06 14.63
C PHE A 37 -10.19 -12.39 15.34
N TYR A 38 -10.10 -13.49 14.62
CA TYR A 38 -9.82 -14.80 15.19
C TYR A 38 -8.31 -15.05 15.12
N PHE A 39 -7.83 -16.10 15.77
CA PHE A 39 -6.50 -16.64 15.50
C PHE A 39 -6.59 -18.07 14.96
N ASP A 40 -5.65 -18.46 14.11
CA ASP A 40 -5.63 -19.82 13.58
C ASP A 40 -5.26 -20.82 14.68
N ASN A 41 -6.23 -21.63 15.09
CA ASN A 41 -6.03 -22.69 16.07
C ASN A 41 -5.91 -24.08 15.42
N ARG A 42 -5.80 -24.15 14.09
CA ARG A 42 -5.57 -25.40 13.37
C ARG A 42 -4.09 -25.77 13.46
N GLY A 43 -3.81 -26.93 14.06
CA GLY A 43 -2.44 -27.42 14.22
C GLY A 43 -1.63 -26.61 15.25
N ASN A 44 -0.47 -27.13 15.63
CA ASN A 44 0.38 -26.44 16.59
C ASN A 44 1.16 -25.32 15.90
N PRO A 45 1.29 -24.13 16.50
CA PRO A 45 2.23 -23.11 16.03
C PRO A 45 3.67 -23.63 16.00
N PRO A 46 4.58 -23.05 15.18
CA PRO A 46 5.95 -23.52 15.05
C PRO A 46 6.75 -23.29 16.35
N SER A 47 7.97 -23.83 16.39
CA SER A 47 8.92 -23.64 17.50
C SER A 47 8.41 -24.15 18.87
N GLY A 48 7.44 -25.07 18.88
CA GLY A 48 6.88 -25.63 20.12
C GLY A 48 6.01 -24.64 20.90
N LEU A 49 5.60 -23.53 20.28
CA LEU A 49 4.68 -22.57 20.89
C LEU A 49 3.29 -23.18 21.06
N SER A 50 2.60 -22.82 22.14
CA SER A 50 1.19 -23.17 22.34
C SER A 50 0.26 -22.10 21.76
N HIS A 51 -0.98 -22.47 21.43
CA HIS A 51 -1.99 -21.50 21.02
C HIS A 51 -2.20 -20.39 22.05
N THR A 52 -2.16 -20.73 23.35
CA THR A 52 -2.35 -19.75 24.42
C THR A 52 -1.26 -18.66 24.43
N VAL A 53 0.00 -19.01 24.12
CA VAL A 53 1.06 -17.98 24.08
C VAL A 53 0.96 -17.10 22.83
N VAL A 54 0.55 -17.68 21.69
CA VAL A 54 0.30 -16.92 20.45
C VAL A 54 -0.91 -16.00 20.61
N GLU A 55 -2.02 -16.51 21.14
CA GLU A 55 -3.21 -15.73 21.47
C GLU A 55 -2.86 -14.56 22.40
N GLY A 56 -2.06 -14.82 23.44
CA GLY A 56 -1.58 -13.78 24.34
C GLY A 56 -0.74 -12.70 23.63
N ALA A 57 0.10 -13.08 22.67
CA ALA A 57 0.89 -12.13 21.87
C ALA A 57 -0.01 -11.27 20.97
N LEU A 58 -0.98 -11.88 20.27
CA LEU A 58 -1.97 -11.16 19.46
C LEU A 58 -2.79 -10.19 20.30
N GLN A 59 -3.25 -10.62 21.48
CA GLN A 59 -4.03 -9.78 22.38
C GLN A 59 -3.24 -8.57 22.88
N ARG A 60 -1.92 -8.71 23.12
CA ARG A 60 -1.06 -7.58 23.47
C ARG A 60 -0.85 -6.64 22.28
N ALA A 61 -0.59 -7.16 21.09
CA ALA A 61 -0.47 -6.34 19.88
C ALA A 61 -1.75 -5.52 19.59
N ILE A 62 -2.94 -6.15 19.70
CA ILE A 62 -4.22 -5.45 19.60
C ILE A 62 -4.38 -4.38 20.69
N THR A 63 -4.01 -4.70 21.93
CA THR A 63 -4.05 -3.74 23.05
C THR A 63 -3.16 -2.53 22.78
N THR A 64 -1.96 -2.76 22.23
CA THR A 64 -1.01 -1.70 21.87
C THR A 64 -1.60 -0.74 20.82
N TRP A 65 -2.23 -1.26 19.76
CA TRP A 65 -2.92 -0.41 18.77
C TRP A 65 -4.17 0.30 19.30
N ASN A 66 -4.84 -0.27 20.30
CA ASN A 66 -6.01 0.34 20.94
C ASN A 66 -5.63 1.42 21.97
N ALA A 67 -4.37 1.48 22.42
CA ALA A 67 -3.94 2.34 23.52
C ALA A 67 -3.96 3.85 23.21
N PRO A 68 -3.60 4.34 22.00
CA PRO A 68 -3.64 5.77 21.69
C PRO A 68 -5.05 6.36 21.78
N THR A 69 -5.26 7.26 22.74
CA THR A 69 -6.57 7.90 22.98
C THR A 69 -6.98 8.87 21.87
N CYS A 70 -6.03 9.33 21.06
CA CYS A 70 -6.31 10.15 19.87
C CYS A 70 -6.87 9.35 18.68
N SER A 71 -6.82 8.01 18.75
CA SER A 71 -7.36 7.11 17.74
C SER A 71 -8.74 6.60 18.14
N ALA A 72 -9.67 6.61 17.18
CA ALA A 72 -10.99 5.99 17.31
C ALA A 72 -11.01 4.51 16.89
N ALA A 73 -9.92 4.00 16.30
CA ALA A 73 -9.85 2.59 15.88
C ALA A 73 -9.77 1.65 17.09
N ARG A 74 -10.61 0.61 17.08
CA ARG A 74 -10.70 -0.46 18.06
C ARG A 74 -10.73 -1.84 17.41
N MET A 75 -9.74 -2.66 17.71
CA MET A 75 -9.68 -4.08 17.34
C MET A 75 -9.95 -4.96 18.56
N THR A 76 -10.32 -6.21 18.32
CA THR A 76 -10.55 -7.19 19.39
C THR A 76 -10.27 -8.60 18.91
N LEU A 77 -9.83 -9.48 19.79
CA LEU A 77 -9.67 -10.89 19.52
C LEU A 77 -10.95 -11.64 19.93
N ARG A 78 -11.43 -12.53 19.06
CA ARG A 78 -12.64 -13.35 19.20
C ARG A 78 -12.33 -14.77 19.68
N GLY A 79 -11.06 -15.05 19.99
CA GLY A 79 -10.56 -16.38 20.30
C GLY A 79 -10.12 -17.15 19.05
N GLY A 80 -9.95 -18.47 19.21
CA GLY A 80 -9.49 -19.33 18.11
C GLY A 80 -10.57 -19.58 17.06
N SER A 81 -10.16 -19.89 15.83
CA SER A 81 -10.99 -20.27 14.69
C SER A 81 -11.74 -21.60 14.89
N THR A 82 -12.63 -21.69 15.88
CA THR A 82 -13.45 -22.90 16.12
C THR A 82 -14.75 -22.90 15.33
N GLY A 83 -15.09 -24.02 14.67
CA GLY A 83 -16.44 -24.43 14.23
C GLY A 83 -17.17 -23.59 13.17
N PHE A 84 -16.88 -22.30 13.07
CA PHE A 84 -17.53 -21.33 12.18
C PHE A 84 -16.59 -20.81 11.09
N VAL A 85 -15.31 -20.66 11.42
CA VAL A 85 -14.26 -20.38 10.42
C VAL A 85 -13.84 -21.72 9.83
N THR A 86 -14.47 -22.11 8.72
CA THR A 86 -14.28 -23.44 8.13
C THR A 86 -12.88 -23.61 7.56
N ASN A 87 -12.34 -22.55 6.95
CA ASN A 87 -10.98 -22.52 6.44
C ASN A 87 -10.30 -21.18 6.78
N PRO A 88 -9.55 -21.10 7.89
CA PRO A 88 -8.78 -19.91 8.25
C PRO A 88 -7.72 -19.43 7.23
N GLN A 89 -7.40 -20.22 6.20
CA GLN A 89 -6.57 -19.78 5.06
C GLN A 89 -7.39 -19.14 3.92
N ASP A 90 -8.72 -19.25 3.96
CA ASP A 90 -9.60 -18.69 2.92
C ASP A 90 -9.68 -17.18 3.05
N THR A 91 -8.84 -16.49 2.26
CA THR A 91 -8.76 -15.04 2.25
C THR A 91 -10.04 -14.35 1.73
N ILE A 92 -11.00 -15.10 1.19
CA ILE A 92 -12.20 -14.59 0.52
C ILE A 92 -13.44 -14.74 1.42
N ASP A 93 -13.30 -15.36 2.60
CA ASP A 93 -14.38 -15.50 3.55
C ASP A 93 -14.76 -14.16 4.23
N ASN A 94 -15.64 -14.23 5.23
CA ASN A 94 -16.12 -13.06 5.99
C ASN A 94 -15.44 -12.92 7.37
N PHE A 95 -14.37 -13.67 7.60
CA PHE A 95 -13.63 -13.70 8.83
C PHE A 95 -12.30 -12.98 8.65
N SER A 96 -11.66 -12.64 9.75
CA SER A 96 -10.34 -12.03 9.75
C SER A 96 -9.53 -12.84 10.74
N VAL A 97 -8.50 -13.51 10.25
CA VAL A 97 -7.72 -14.44 11.05
C VAL A 97 -6.28 -13.94 11.11
N ALA A 98 -5.80 -13.73 12.34
CA ALA A 98 -4.40 -13.41 12.58
C ALA A 98 -3.60 -14.68 12.94
N ALA A 99 -2.31 -14.66 12.62
CA ALA A 99 -1.38 -15.76 12.90
C ALA A 99 -1.75 -17.10 12.22
N ILE A 100 -2.08 -17.04 10.93
CA ILE A 100 -2.21 -18.23 10.07
C ILE A 100 -0.80 -18.75 9.74
N TRP A 101 -0.42 -19.90 10.29
CA TRP A 101 0.96 -20.40 10.17
C TRP A 101 1.14 -21.30 8.95
N LEU A 102 1.90 -20.84 7.95
CA LEU A 102 2.36 -21.68 6.85
C LEU A 102 3.68 -22.34 7.24
N GLN A 103 3.61 -23.62 7.60
CA GLN A 103 4.74 -24.38 8.17
C GLN A 103 5.33 -25.41 7.21
N ASN A 104 4.74 -25.56 6.02
CA ASN A 104 5.18 -26.49 4.99
C ASN A 104 5.41 -25.73 3.68
N ALA A 105 6.62 -25.80 3.11
CA ALA A 105 6.93 -25.18 1.83
C ALA A 105 6.17 -25.81 0.64
N SER A 106 5.61 -27.01 0.83
CA SER A 106 4.71 -27.66 -0.14
C SER A 106 3.25 -27.24 0.00
N ASP A 107 2.89 -26.42 0.99
CA ASP A 107 1.56 -25.82 1.07
C ASP A 107 1.36 -24.89 -0.15
N PRO A 108 0.31 -25.05 -0.95
CA PRO A 108 0.03 -24.16 -2.08
C PRO A 108 0.01 -22.69 -1.66
N ASP A 109 -0.52 -22.38 -0.48
CA ASP A 109 -0.59 -21.02 0.06
C ASP A 109 0.80 -20.44 0.36
N TYR A 110 1.81 -21.28 0.62
CA TYR A 110 3.17 -20.82 0.92
C TYR A 110 3.75 -20.02 -0.25
N ASN A 111 3.77 -20.61 -1.44
CA ASN A 111 4.28 -19.93 -2.63
C ASN A 111 3.33 -18.82 -3.10
N GLU A 112 2.03 -19.01 -2.86
CA GLU A 112 0.98 -18.11 -3.32
C GLU A 112 0.86 -16.82 -2.49
N ILE A 113 1.21 -16.86 -1.21
CA ILE A 113 1.06 -15.76 -0.25
C ILE A 113 2.41 -15.23 0.24
N LEU A 114 3.34 -16.11 0.65
CA LEU A 114 4.64 -15.68 1.20
C LEU A 114 5.72 -15.55 0.13
N GLY A 115 5.62 -16.32 -0.96
CA GLY A 115 6.63 -16.41 -2.01
C GLY A 115 7.93 -17.11 -1.56
N GLU A 116 8.91 -17.26 -2.44
CA GLU A 116 10.21 -17.91 -2.16
C GLU A 116 11.19 -17.01 -1.35
N PHE A 117 10.72 -15.90 -0.78
CA PHE A 117 11.55 -14.84 -0.19
C PHE A 117 11.61 -14.94 1.35
N PRO A 118 12.59 -14.28 2.01
CA PRO A 118 12.68 -14.24 3.48
C PRO A 118 11.60 -13.29 4.07
N VAL A 119 10.33 -13.62 3.80
CA VAL A 119 9.15 -12.92 4.31
C VAL A 119 8.76 -13.58 5.63
N LEU A 120 8.61 -12.79 6.70
CA LEU A 120 8.22 -13.29 8.02
C LEU A 120 6.72 -13.43 8.15
N ALA A 121 5.97 -12.49 7.58
CA ALA A 121 4.53 -12.48 7.54
C ALA A 121 4.01 -11.62 6.39
N VAL A 122 2.73 -11.81 6.04
CA VAL A 122 2.01 -11.02 5.04
C VAL A 122 0.59 -10.77 5.53
N THR A 123 0.16 -9.52 5.42
CA THR A 123 -1.23 -9.12 5.57
C THR A 123 -1.97 -9.10 4.23
N ILE A 124 -3.09 -9.81 4.16
CA ILE A 124 -4.02 -9.83 3.02
C ILE A 124 -5.32 -9.11 3.41
N PRO A 125 -5.43 -7.80 3.11
CA PRO A 125 -6.66 -7.06 3.32
C PRO A 125 -7.62 -7.26 2.15
N ARG A 126 -8.90 -7.48 2.46
CA ARG A 126 -9.97 -7.26 1.48
C ARG A 126 -10.67 -5.97 1.80
N SER A 127 -10.71 -5.09 0.83
CA SER A 127 -11.39 -3.81 0.97
C SER A 127 -12.36 -3.57 -0.17
N TYR A 128 -13.38 -2.77 0.12
CA TYR A 128 -14.41 -2.42 -0.82
C TYR A 128 -14.87 -0.98 -0.57
N ALA A 129 -14.94 -0.15 -1.61
CA ALA A 129 -15.22 1.28 -1.48
C ALA A 129 -14.27 2.00 -0.50
N GLY A 130 -13.01 1.56 -0.40
CA GLY A 130 -12.05 2.05 0.58
C GLY A 130 -12.34 1.64 2.03
N VAL A 131 -13.26 0.69 2.26
CA VAL A 131 -13.57 0.13 3.58
C VAL A 131 -12.99 -1.27 3.69
N LEU A 132 -12.19 -1.52 4.72
CA LEU A 132 -11.72 -2.87 5.05
C LEU A 132 -12.91 -3.78 5.41
N GLN A 133 -13.02 -4.91 4.72
CA GLN A 133 -14.00 -5.96 4.92
C GLN A 133 -13.43 -7.04 5.85
N THR A 134 -12.32 -7.64 5.41
CA THR A 134 -11.58 -8.67 6.14
C THR A 134 -10.09 -8.39 6.07
N CYS A 135 -9.33 -8.96 7.01
CA CYS A 135 -7.89 -8.85 7.04
C CYS A 135 -7.28 -10.13 7.63
N ASP A 136 -6.58 -10.88 6.80
CA ASP A 136 -5.92 -12.11 7.21
C ASP A 136 -4.41 -11.91 7.29
N VAL A 137 -3.78 -12.52 8.30
CA VAL A 137 -2.35 -12.37 8.55
C VAL A 137 -1.69 -13.74 8.57
N PHE A 138 -0.85 -13.97 7.55
CA PHE A 138 -0.10 -15.20 7.35
C PHE A 138 1.30 -15.04 7.91
N PHE A 139 1.77 -16.03 8.67
CA PHE A 139 3.10 -16.09 9.24
C PHE A 139 3.90 -17.22 8.59
N ASN A 140 5.17 -16.94 8.31
CA ASN A 140 6.10 -17.90 7.76
C ASN A 140 6.72 -18.78 8.86
N GLY A 141 6.19 -19.98 9.02
CA GLY A 141 6.76 -21.00 9.90
C GLY A 141 7.88 -21.84 9.25
N VAL A 142 8.11 -21.71 7.94
CA VAL A 142 9.14 -22.49 7.23
C VAL A 142 10.51 -21.87 7.45
N GLY A 143 11.41 -22.61 8.09
CA GLY A 143 12.81 -22.19 8.29
C GLY A 143 13.01 -21.07 9.32
N ASN A 144 11.94 -20.51 9.89
CA ASN A 144 12.01 -19.46 10.90
C ASN A 144 11.74 -20.02 12.31
N SER A 145 12.51 -19.55 13.28
CA SER A 145 12.27 -19.81 14.71
C SER A 145 11.50 -18.65 15.32
N TRP A 146 10.53 -18.96 16.18
CA TRP A 146 9.59 -18.00 16.75
C TRP A 146 9.53 -18.08 18.28
N SER A 147 9.32 -16.94 18.93
CA SER A 147 9.17 -16.87 20.39
C SER A 147 8.29 -15.70 20.82
N THR A 148 7.77 -15.80 22.04
CA THR A 148 7.09 -14.71 22.76
C THR A 148 7.85 -14.28 24.02
N ALA A 149 9.04 -14.85 24.26
CA ALA A 149 9.84 -14.60 25.47
C ALA A 149 10.36 -13.16 25.53
N THR A 150 10.67 -12.69 26.73
CA THR A 150 11.33 -11.40 26.97
C THR A 150 12.56 -11.63 27.87
N PRO A 151 13.78 -11.36 27.39
CA PRO A 151 14.14 -10.95 26.02
C PRO A 151 13.92 -12.09 25.00
N VAL A 152 13.80 -11.73 23.72
CA VAL A 152 13.77 -12.73 22.63
C VAL A 152 15.21 -13.20 22.34
N GLY A 153 15.37 -14.46 21.95
CA GLY A 153 16.70 -15.02 21.63
C GLY A 153 17.26 -14.42 20.34
N ALA A 154 18.59 -14.27 20.26
CA ALA A 154 19.29 -13.56 19.17
C ALA A 154 19.02 -14.08 17.75
N SER A 155 18.57 -15.32 17.58
CA SER A 155 18.28 -15.95 16.29
C SER A 155 16.81 -16.34 16.14
N VAL A 156 15.93 -15.69 16.91
CA VAL A 156 14.50 -16.02 16.99
C VAL A 156 13.69 -14.74 16.75
N PHE A 157 12.62 -14.86 15.96
CA PHE A 157 11.69 -13.76 15.69
C PHE A 157 10.63 -13.67 16.78
N ASP A 158 10.28 -12.44 17.14
CA ASP A 158 9.27 -12.15 18.15
C ASP A 158 7.87 -12.13 17.53
N VAL A 159 7.00 -13.05 17.95
CA VAL A 159 5.63 -13.17 17.40
C VAL A 159 4.82 -11.89 17.62
N GLU A 160 4.97 -11.26 18.79
CA GLU A 160 4.22 -10.04 19.13
C GLU A 160 4.66 -8.84 18.29
N THR A 161 5.96 -8.70 18.04
CA THR A 161 6.52 -7.67 17.15
C THR A 161 5.97 -7.79 15.73
N VAL A 162 6.03 -9.00 15.15
CA VAL A 162 5.53 -9.22 13.79
C VAL A 162 4.00 -9.06 13.74
N ALA A 163 3.27 -9.60 14.71
CA ALA A 163 1.82 -9.39 14.79
C ALA A 163 1.43 -7.90 14.90
N LEU A 164 2.18 -7.13 15.68
CA LEU A 164 1.93 -5.70 15.83
C LEU A 164 2.11 -4.95 14.50
N HIS A 165 3.16 -5.28 13.74
CA HIS A 165 3.37 -4.75 12.39
C HIS A 165 2.21 -5.08 11.45
N GLU A 166 1.87 -6.36 11.32
CA GLU A 166 0.84 -6.83 10.38
C GLU A 166 -0.57 -6.28 10.72
N LEU A 167 -0.91 -6.18 12.01
CA LEU A 167 -2.17 -5.55 12.42
C LEU A 167 -2.21 -4.05 12.08
N GLY A 168 -1.06 -3.39 11.96
CA GLY A 168 -0.95 -2.04 11.43
C GLY A 168 -1.38 -1.95 9.97
N HIS A 169 -1.05 -2.95 9.14
CA HIS A 169 -1.58 -3.06 7.78
C HIS A 169 -3.09 -3.26 7.77
N CYS A 170 -3.66 -4.04 8.69
CA CYS A 170 -5.12 -4.13 8.82
C CYS A 170 -5.77 -2.77 9.17
N LEU A 171 -5.05 -1.90 9.89
CA LEU A 171 -5.48 -0.52 10.13
C LEU A 171 -5.28 0.40 8.90
N GLY A 172 -4.81 -0.13 7.77
CA GLY A 172 -4.58 0.63 6.55
C GLY A 172 -3.33 1.51 6.62
N LEU A 173 -2.38 1.19 7.48
CA LEU A 173 -1.04 1.79 7.51
C LEU A 173 -0.16 1.07 6.49
N ASN A 174 0.65 1.81 5.74
CA ASN A 174 1.67 1.24 4.85
C ASN A 174 3.01 1.13 5.60
N HIS A 175 4.05 0.59 4.96
CA HIS A 175 5.39 0.69 5.50
C HIS A 175 5.87 2.14 5.57
N TYR A 176 6.58 2.48 6.65
CA TYR A 176 7.26 3.77 6.83
C TYR A 176 8.31 3.69 7.94
N GLY A 177 9.07 4.77 8.12
CA GLY A 177 9.97 4.91 9.26
C GLY A 177 11.29 4.15 9.07
N THR A 178 11.82 3.69 10.19
CA THR A 178 13.15 3.07 10.32
C THR A 178 13.08 1.85 11.25
N SER A 179 14.20 1.16 11.46
CA SER A 179 14.29 0.02 12.40
C SER A 179 13.73 0.24 13.81
N GLN A 180 13.46 1.48 14.24
CA GLN A 180 12.85 1.79 15.53
C GLN A 180 11.31 1.81 15.50
N ASP A 181 10.72 1.93 14.31
CA ASP A 181 9.28 2.02 14.10
C ASP A 181 8.68 0.63 13.89
N VAL A 182 7.43 0.45 14.35
CA VAL A 182 6.71 -0.81 14.19
C VAL A 182 6.44 -1.08 12.71
N MET A 183 6.04 -0.06 11.94
CA MET A 183 5.71 -0.20 10.52
C MET A 183 6.92 -0.19 9.57
N ASP A 184 8.14 -0.30 10.09
CA ASP A 184 9.30 -0.53 9.24
C ASP A 184 9.22 -1.91 8.59
N GLN A 185 9.52 -1.96 7.30
CA GLN A 185 9.42 -3.18 6.48
C GLN A 185 10.41 -4.28 6.91
N ALA A 186 11.43 -3.93 7.68
CA ALA A 186 12.46 -4.86 8.14
C ALA A 186 12.27 -5.25 9.61
N ALA A 187 12.41 -6.54 9.88
CA ALA A 187 12.49 -7.09 11.21
C ALA A 187 13.72 -7.99 11.35
N GLU A 188 14.45 -7.81 12.44
CA GLU A 188 15.67 -8.56 12.73
C GLU A 188 15.42 -9.59 13.84
N ALA A 189 15.98 -10.78 13.68
CA ALA A 189 15.97 -11.78 14.74
C ALA A 189 16.65 -11.23 16.00
N GLY A 190 16.16 -11.59 17.18
CA GLY A 190 16.68 -11.04 18.44
C GLY A 190 16.12 -9.67 18.84
N THR A 191 15.31 -9.03 18.00
CA THR A 191 14.72 -7.71 18.29
C THR A 191 13.27 -7.80 18.77
N GLN A 192 12.87 -6.84 19.60
CA GLN A 192 11.49 -6.70 20.09
C GLN A 192 11.00 -5.27 19.84
N LYS A 193 9.97 -5.10 19.01
CA LYS A 193 9.28 -3.83 18.76
C LYS A 193 7.81 -3.95 19.18
N ARG A 194 7.57 -4.01 20.50
CA ARG A 194 6.22 -4.22 21.09
C ARG A 194 5.53 -2.93 21.53
N VAL A 195 6.15 -1.78 21.29
CA VAL A 195 5.67 -0.44 21.67
C VAL A 195 5.63 0.42 20.43
N LEU A 196 4.53 1.16 20.24
CA LEU A 196 4.42 2.13 19.13
C LEU A 196 5.44 3.25 19.30
N SER A 197 6.12 3.60 18.22
CA SER A 197 6.91 4.83 18.17
C SER A 197 5.98 6.07 18.16
N THR A 198 6.59 7.25 18.28
CA THR A 198 5.86 8.52 18.07
C THR A 198 5.29 8.58 16.65
N LEU A 199 6.04 8.11 15.65
CA LEU A 199 5.61 8.13 14.25
C LEU A 199 4.43 7.17 14.02
N ASP A 200 4.48 5.98 14.61
CA ASP A 200 3.38 5.00 14.55
C ASP A 200 2.10 5.60 15.15
N THR A 201 2.23 6.27 16.30
CA THR A 201 1.11 6.92 17.00
C THR A 201 0.53 8.09 16.20
N ASP A 202 1.39 8.95 15.64
CA ASP A 202 0.98 10.13 14.87
C ASP A 202 0.20 9.72 13.62
N TYR A 203 0.67 8.73 12.87
CA TYR A 203 -0.02 8.24 11.68
C TYR A 203 -1.30 7.49 12.01
N LEU A 204 -1.33 6.71 13.09
CA LEU A 204 -2.58 6.12 13.56
C LEU A 204 -3.63 7.19 13.89
N CYS A 205 -3.24 8.22 14.64
CA CYS A 205 -4.14 9.27 15.07
C CYS A 205 -4.53 10.24 13.94
N GLN A 206 -3.66 10.44 12.95
CA GLN A 206 -4.03 11.14 11.72
C GLN A 206 -5.02 10.31 10.89
N ARG A 207 -4.90 8.98 10.87
CA ARG A 207 -5.77 8.09 10.10
C ARG A 207 -7.16 7.92 10.73
N TYR A 208 -7.20 7.78 12.05
CA TYR A 208 -8.41 7.53 12.86
C TYR A 208 -8.67 8.61 13.93
N PRO A 209 -8.66 9.90 13.57
CA PRO A 209 -8.83 10.98 14.52
C PRO A 209 -10.18 10.93 15.23
N THR A 210 -10.21 11.22 16.52
CA THR A 210 -11.46 11.46 17.25
C THR A 210 -12.06 12.81 16.88
N GLY A 211 -13.35 12.84 16.53
CA GLY A 211 -14.11 14.06 16.25
C GLY A 211 -13.94 14.65 14.83
N ARG A 212 -13.15 14.04 13.95
CA ARG A 212 -13.03 14.45 12.54
C ARG A 212 -13.96 13.64 11.62
N ALA A 213 -13.96 13.95 10.33
CA ALA A 213 -14.74 13.22 9.32
C ALA A 213 -14.57 11.69 9.46
N ALA A 214 -15.67 10.95 9.27
CA ALA A 214 -15.81 9.51 9.46
C ALA A 214 -15.61 8.97 10.89
N SER A 215 -15.21 9.80 11.86
CA SER A 215 -15.07 9.34 13.25
C SER A 215 -16.44 9.06 13.89
N PRO A 216 -16.55 8.03 14.76
CA PRO A 216 -17.77 7.79 15.54
C PRO A 216 -18.15 9.01 16.38
N CYS A 217 -19.45 9.28 16.49
CA CYS A 217 -19.95 10.38 17.31
C CYS A 217 -21.25 10.04 18.03
N MET A 218 -21.59 10.80 19.07
CA MET A 218 -22.86 10.68 19.78
C MET A 218 -23.86 11.72 19.30
N ALA A 219 -25.15 11.35 19.24
CA ALA A 219 -26.23 12.28 18.94
C ALA A 219 -26.22 13.44 19.97
N GLY A 220 -25.94 14.67 19.51
CA GLY A 220 -25.93 15.87 20.35
C GLY A 220 -24.58 16.59 20.47
N ASN A 221 -23.43 15.93 20.25
CA ASN A 221 -22.11 16.48 19.86
C ASN A 221 -20.95 15.54 20.23
N THR A 222 -20.00 15.36 19.30
CA THR A 222 -18.55 15.09 19.55
C THR A 222 -17.68 15.42 18.32
N CYS A 223 -18.22 16.17 17.35
CA CYS A 223 -17.50 16.49 16.12
C CYS A 223 -16.82 17.85 16.20
N LEU A 224 -15.68 18.00 15.54
CA LEU A 224 -14.97 19.27 15.41
C LEU A 224 -15.81 20.26 14.58
N SER A 225 -15.48 21.55 14.74
CA SER A 225 -16.19 22.66 14.08
C SER A 225 -16.33 22.43 12.57
N GLY A 226 -17.54 22.60 12.05
CA GLY A 226 -17.87 22.40 10.63
C GLY A 226 -18.36 20.99 10.27
N LEU A 227 -18.38 20.06 11.23
CA LEU A 227 -18.89 18.70 11.03
C LEU A 227 -20.22 18.50 11.75
N SER A 228 -21.09 17.69 11.16
CA SER A 228 -22.36 17.29 11.78
C SER A 228 -22.31 15.82 12.17
N CYS A 229 -22.75 15.50 13.38
CA CYS A 229 -22.93 14.11 13.81
C CYS A 229 -24.25 13.58 13.24
N ILE A 230 -24.17 12.74 12.21
CA ILE A 230 -25.35 12.22 11.51
C ILE A 230 -25.33 10.70 11.49
N ALA A 231 -26.53 10.11 11.42
CA ALA A 231 -26.67 8.67 11.21
C ALA A 231 -26.06 8.28 9.86
N GLN A 232 -25.27 7.20 9.87
CA GLN A 232 -24.62 6.67 8.68
C GLN A 232 -25.34 5.41 8.19
N PRO A 233 -25.30 5.12 6.88
CA PRO A 233 -25.66 3.81 6.37
C PRO A 233 -24.86 2.71 7.06
N SER A 234 -25.49 1.56 7.31
CA SER A 234 -24.77 0.38 7.78
C SER A 234 -23.68 0.04 6.78
N THR A 235 -22.46 -0.11 7.27
CA THR A 235 -21.30 -0.48 6.45
C THR A 235 -20.58 -1.61 7.16
N ASN A 236 -20.54 -2.79 6.54
CA ASN A 236 -19.98 -4.02 7.14
C ASN A 236 -20.64 -4.41 8.47
N GLY A 237 -21.95 -4.22 8.58
CA GLY A 237 -22.69 -4.46 9.83
C GLY A 237 -22.41 -3.44 10.94
N VAL A 238 -21.53 -2.47 10.71
CA VAL A 238 -21.27 -1.37 11.63
C VAL A 238 -22.32 -0.29 11.40
N THR A 239 -23.06 0.01 12.47
CA THR A 239 -24.13 1.03 12.49
C THR A 239 -23.78 2.08 13.52
N GLY A 240 -24.08 3.34 13.23
CA GLY A 240 -23.92 4.41 14.21
C GLY A 240 -23.84 5.78 13.58
N ASN A 241 -23.76 6.79 14.44
CA ASN A 241 -23.55 8.15 13.98
C ASN A 241 -22.06 8.39 13.76
N ARG A 242 -21.72 9.14 12.71
CA ARG A 242 -20.36 9.60 12.45
C ARG A 242 -20.35 11.06 12.08
N CYS A 243 -19.22 11.70 12.35
CA CYS A 243 -18.97 13.06 11.93
C CYS A 243 -18.90 13.12 10.40
N SER A 244 -19.75 13.94 9.80
CA SER A 244 -19.86 14.12 8.36
C SER A 244 -19.59 15.57 7.99
N LEU A 245 -18.87 15.76 6.89
CA LEU A 245 -18.76 17.05 6.21
C LEU A 245 -20.03 17.31 5.38
N PRO A 246 -20.50 18.57 5.29
CA PRO A 246 -21.37 18.98 4.19
C PRO A 246 -20.61 18.80 2.88
N CYS A 247 -21.32 18.41 1.82
CA CYS A 247 -20.69 18.32 0.51
C CYS A 247 -21.67 18.66 -0.62
N ASP A 248 -21.12 18.98 -1.79
CA ASP A 248 -21.89 19.17 -3.02
C ASP A 248 -21.72 17.95 -3.94
N PRO A 249 -22.77 17.13 -4.15
CA PRO A 249 -22.72 15.98 -5.05
C PRO A 249 -22.38 16.35 -6.50
N ALA A 250 -22.56 17.61 -6.90
CA ALA A 250 -22.16 18.11 -8.23
C ALA A 250 -20.68 18.51 -8.30
N ALA A 251 -19.99 18.65 -7.17
CA ALA A 251 -18.57 18.96 -7.10
C ALA A 251 -17.74 17.68 -6.86
N ASN A 252 -16.74 17.43 -7.71
CA ASN A 252 -15.86 16.29 -7.53
C ASN A 252 -14.98 16.44 -6.27
N ALA A 253 -15.15 15.48 -5.34
CA ALA A 253 -14.27 15.11 -4.21
C ALA A 253 -14.11 16.11 -3.03
N GLN A 254 -15.11 16.15 -2.14
CA GLN A 254 -15.01 16.84 -0.83
C GLN A 254 -14.90 15.88 0.38
N CYS A 255 -15.09 14.59 0.18
CA CYS A 255 -15.15 13.61 1.27
C CYS A 255 -13.83 12.86 1.43
N GLU A 256 -13.43 12.62 2.68
CA GLU A 256 -12.29 11.76 2.97
C GLU A 256 -12.65 10.30 2.75
N LEU A 257 -11.73 9.50 2.20
CA LEU A 257 -11.92 8.06 2.12
C LEU A 257 -12.20 7.47 3.52
N PRO A 258 -13.19 6.57 3.64
CA PRO A 258 -13.99 5.96 2.56
C PRO A 258 -15.33 6.67 2.25
N GLN A 259 -15.59 7.83 2.85
CA GLN A 259 -16.87 8.52 2.66
C GLN A 259 -17.06 8.99 1.22
N VAL A 260 -18.30 8.92 0.75
CA VAL A 260 -18.74 9.43 -0.55
C VAL A 260 -19.72 10.57 -0.36
N CYS A 261 -19.64 11.58 -1.23
CA CYS A 261 -20.60 12.67 -1.19
C CYS A 261 -21.93 12.22 -1.80
N VAL A 262 -23.01 12.29 -1.04
CA VAL A 262 -24.35 11.96 -1.52
C VAL A 262 -25.36 13.04 -1.18
N THR A 263 -26.35 13.20 -2.04
CA THR A 263 -27.49 14.09 -1.78
C THR A 263 -28.17 13.68 -0.48
N SER A 264 -28.25 14.61 0.45
CA SER A 264 -28.73 14.34 1.81
C SER A 264 -29.23 15.61 2.47
N ALA A 265 -30.36 15.51 3.17
CA ALA A 265 -30.89 16.58 4.01
C ALA A 265 -30.37 16.49 5.46
N ALA A 266 -29.46 15.55 5.75
CA ALA A 266 -28.96 15.30 7.11
C ALA A 266 -28.14 16.47 7.68
N ILE A 267 -27.58 17.34 6.83
CA ILE A 267 -26.85 18.54 7.22
C ILE A 267 -27.61 19.77 6.74
N PRO A 268 -28.24 20.55 7.65
CA PRO A 268 -29.00 21.74 7.26
C PRO A 268 -28.17 22.74 6.44
N GLY A 269 -28.73 23.18 5.31
CA GLY A 269 -28.08 24.17 4.43
C GLY A 269 -27.04 23.60 3.47
N SER A 270 -26.84 22.28 3.44
CA SER A 270 -25.98 21.61 2.47
C SER A 270 -26.79 20.79 1.47
N PRO A 271 -26.40 20.73 0.18
CA PRO A 271 -27.04 19.85 -0.81
C PRO A 271 -26.68 18.36 -0.61
N GLY A 272 -25.68 18.05 0.21
CA GLY A 272 -25.22 16.69 0.44
C GLY A 272 -24.44 16.49 1.74
N ALA A 273 -24.13 15.23 2.03
CA ALA A 273 -23.32 14.85 3.17
C ALA A 273 -22.33 13.75 2.77
N CYS A 274 -21.15 13.76 3.40
CA CYS A 274 -20.18 12.69 3.29
C CYS A 274 -20.63 11.47 4.08
N LEU A 275 -21.21 10.49 3.38
CA LEU A 275 -21.70 9.26 4.00
C LEU A 275 -20.76 8.09 3.75
N MET A 276 -20.73 7.16 4.70
CA MET A 276 -20.08 5.87 4.52
C MET A 276 -20.72 5.12 3.33
N PRO A 277 -19.91 4.42 2.51
CA PRO A 277 -20.37 3.92 1.22
C PRO A 277 -21.46 2.86 1.31
N GLY A 278 -21.57 2.10 2.41
CA GLY A 278 -22.66 1.16 2.70
C GLY A 278 -23.24 0.45 1.46
N ASP A 279 -24.57 0.45 1.36
CA ASP A 279 -25.31 0.04 0.15
C ASP A 279 -25.54 1.19 -0.84
N ILE A 280 -24.98 2.38 -0.60
CA ILE A 280 -25.14 3.53 -1.51
C ILE A 280 -24.09 3.54 -2.63
N VAL A 281 -23.10 2.65 -2.57
CA VAL A 281 -22.01 2.51 -3.55
C VAL A 281 -21.99 1.11 -4.16
N THR A 282 -21.69 1.04 -5.46
CA THR A 282 -21.63 -0.23 -6.20
C THR A 282 -20.53 -1.14 -5.72
N ARG A 283 -20.88 -2.36 -5.30
CA ARG A 283 -20.02 -3.41 -4.76
C ARG A 283 -18.99 -4.00 -5.72
N VAL A 284 -18.22 -3.16 -6.40
CA VAL A 284 -17.33 -3.54 -7.50
C VAL A 284 -16.46 -4.75 -7.12
N GLY A 285 -16.55 -5.81 -7.91
CA GLY A 285 -15.80 -7.05 -7.72
C GLY A 285 -16.47 -8.13 -6.85
N GLN A 286 -17.55 -7.80 -6.14
CA GLN A 286 -18.30 -8.81 -5.38
C GLN A 286 -19.04 -9.78 -6.33
N PRO A 287 -19.16 -11.07 -5.94
CA PRO A 287 -20.02 -12.02 -6.62
C PRO A 287 -21.48 -11.55 -6.56
N CYS A 288 -22.24 -11.91 -7.58
CA CYS A 288 -23.66 -11.57 -7.68
C CYS A 288 -24.39 -12.50 -8.64
N THR A 289 -25.67 -12.67 -8.37
CA THR A 289 -26.69 -13.30 -9.21
C THR A 289 -27.70 -12.28 -9.73
N ASP A 290 -27.82 -11.10 -9.09
CA ASP A 290 -28.70 -10.02 -9.51
C ASP A 290 -28.17 -8.62 -9.13
N ASN A 291 -28.79 -7.58 -9.68
CA ASN A 291 -28.35 -6.19 -9.46
C ASN A 291 -28.53 -5.70 -8.02
N ALA A 292 -29.49 -6.25 -7.26
CA ALA A 292 -29.76 -5.79 -5.89
C ALA A 292 -28.60 -6.13 -4.95
N GLN A 293 -27.84 -7.19 -5.24
CA GLN A 293 -26.65 -7.56 -4.47
C GLN A 293 -25.47 -6.59 -4.67
N CYS A 294 -25.52 -5.74 -5.71
CA CYS A 294 -24.44 -4.79 -6.00
C CYS A 294 -24.48 -3.52 -5.17
N GLY A 295 -25.35 -3.43 -4.16
CA GLY A 295 -25.43 -2.30 -3.24
C GLY A 295 -26.19 -1.13 -3.83
N SER A 296 -25.58 -0.40 -4.77
CA SER A 296 -26.19 0.82 -5.30
C SER A 296 -27.15 0.58 -6.47
N GLY A 297 -28.07 1.52 -6.69
CA GLY A 297 -28.93 1.54 -7.89
C GLY A 297 -28.20 1.81 -9.21
N LEU A 298 -26.91 2.22 -9.16
CA LEU A 298 -26.03 2.31 -10.33
C LEU A 298 -25.30 0.99 -10.60
N GLY A 299 -25.24 0.13 -9.58
CA GLY A 299 -24.62 -1.17 -9.64
C GLY A 299 -25.47 -2.12 -10.46
N PHE A 300 -24.81 -2.87 -11.32
CA PHE A 300 -25.42 -4.00 -11.99
C PHE A 300 -24.53 -5.21 -11.86
N CYS A 301 -25.17 -6.37 -11.82
CA CYS A 301 -24.49 -7.64 -11.81
C CYS A 301 -24.13 -8.03 -13.23
N ARG A 302 -22.84 -8.20 -13.52
CA ARG A 302 -22.41 -8.94 -14.69
C ARG A 302 -22.57 -10.43 -14.36
N PRO A 303 -23.56 -11.14 -14.94
CA PRO A 303 -23.73 -12.56 -14.64
C PRO A 303 -22.55 -13.38 -15.14
N PRO A 304 -22.32 -14.58 -14.58
CA PRO A 304 -21.39 -15.54 -15.16
C PRO A 304 -21.70 -15.78 -16.64
N ASP A 305 -20.67 -15.79 -17.45
CA ASP A 305 -20.71 -16.22 -18.85
C ASP A 305 -19.55 -17.19 -19.14
N ILE A 306 -19.31 -17.49 -20.41
CA ILE A 306 -18.26 -18.40 -20.84
C ILE A 306 -17.32 -17.69 -21.81
N HIS A 307 -16.02 -17.89 -21.63
CA HIS A 307 -15.03 -17.53 -22.63
C HIS A 307 -15.23 -18.36 -23.91
N PRO A 308 -14.66 -17.93 -25.05
CA PRO A 308 -14.69 -18.71 -26.29
C PRO A 308 -14.15 -20.15 -26.18
N SER A 309 -13.22 -20.42 -25.25
CA SER A 309 -12.74 -21.79 -25.00
C SER A 309 -13.74 -22.69 -24.24
N GLY A 310 -14.86 -22.13 -23.76
CA GLY A 310 -15.83 -22.80 -22.91
C GLY A 310 -15.56 -22.69 -21.41
N ASN A 311 -14.43 -22.07 -21.00
CA ASN A 311 -14.14 -21.84 -19.59
C ASN A 311 -15.02 -20.74 -18.98
N PRO A 312 -15.33 -20.78 -17.67
CA PRO A 312 -16.12 -19.75 -17.00
C PRO A 312 -15.47 -18.36 -17.10
N ARG A 313 -16.28 -17.36 -17.38
CA ARG A 313 -15.94 -15.94 -17.35
C ARG A 313 -16.89 -15.24 -16.39
N TRP A 314 -16.38 -14.25 -15.65
CA TRP A 314 -17.12 -13.62 -14.54
C TRP A 314 -17.67 -14.65 -13.53
N VAL A 315 -16.80 -15.55 -13.04
CA VAL A 315 -17.15 -16.65 -12.13
C VAL A 315 -17.97 -16.12 -10.93
N ASP A 316 -19.12 -16.71 -10.62
CA ASP A 316 -20.08 -16.26 -9.59
C ASP A 316 -20.62 -14.82 -9.75
N GLY A 317 -20.47 -14.24 -10.94
CA GLY A 317 -20.89 -12.90 -11.28
C GLY A 317 -19.93 -11.82 -10.77
N TYR A 318 -20.15 -10.60 -11.23
CA TYR A 318 -19.31 -9.47 -10.87
C TYR A 318 -20.11 -8.18 -10.81
N CYS A 319 -20.22 -7.63 -9.61
CA CYS A 319 -20.79 -6.30 -9.45
C CYS A 319 -19.90 -5.25 -10.10
N THR A 320 -20.50 -4.38 -10.91
CA THR A 320 -19.80 -3.25 -11.56
C THR A 320 -20.80 -2.13 -11.85
N GLN A 321 -20.31 -0.97 -12.26
CA GLN A 321 -21.12 0.14 -12.77
C GLN A 321 -20.48 0.73 -14.02
N THR A 322 -21.29 1.42 -14.82
CA THR A 322 -20.80 2.25 -15.93
C THR A 322 -19.92 3.38 -15.39
N CYS A 323 -18.91 3.76 -16.15
CA CYS A 323 -18.04 4.89 -15.82
C CYS A 323 -17.58 5.65 -17.07
N GLY A 324 -17.06 6.86 -16.88
CA GLY A 324 -16.59 7.75 -17.95
C GLY A 324 -17.70 8.57 -18.63
N GLY A 325 -17.31 9.58 -19.40
CA GLY A 325 -18.25 10.51 -20.03
C GLY A 325 -19.07 11.27 -18.99
N SER A 326 -20.41 11.24 -19.11
CA SER A 326 -21.35 11.82 -18.14
C SER A 326 -21.75 10.87 -17.01
N GLN A 327 -21.12 9.70 -16.90
CA GLN A 327 -21.41 8.72 -15.85
C GLN A 327 -20.65 9.05 -14.56
N PRO A 328 -21.15 8.63 -13.39
CA PRO A 328 -20.45 8.79 -12.12
C PRO A 328 -19.05 8.17 -12.13
N PRO A 329 -18.09 8.74 -11.38
CA PRO A 329 -16.78 8.13 -11.21
C PRO A 329 -16.89 6.77 -10.51
N CYS A 330 -15.87 5.94 -10.68
CA CYS A 330 -15.84 4.65 -10.02
C CYS A 330 -15.75 4.78 -8.50
N PRO A 331 -16.37 3.85 -7.75
CA PRO A 331 -16.19 3.72 -6.31
C PRO A 331 -14.71 3.67 -5.90
N ALA A 332 -14.40 4.15 -4.70
CA ALA A 332 -13.05 4.01 -4.14
C ALA A 332 -12.57 2.55 -4.14
N GLY A 333 -11.29 2.31 -4.41
CA GLY A 333 -10.77 0.94 -4.57
C GLY A 333 -11.23 0.25 -5.86
N SER A 334 -11.73 1.01 -6.84
CA SER A 334 -11.97 0.53 -8.20
C SER A 334 -11.51 1.57 -9.22
N SER A 335 -11.26 1.12 -10.44
CA SER A 335 -10.78 1.95 -11.54
C SER A 335 -11.69 1.80 -12.76
N CYS A 336 -11.83 2.88 -13.53
CA CYS A 336 -12.63 2.86 -14.74
C CYS A 336 -11.82 2.25 -15.89
N GLN A 337 -12.25 1.08 -16.35
CA GLN A 337 -11.54 0.27 -17.33
C GLN A 337 -12.37 0.05 -18.59
N ASP A 338 -11.70 -0.01 -19.73
CA ASP A 338 -12.33 -0.41 -20.99
C ASP A 338 -12.52 -1.94 -21.00
N THR A 339 -13.77 -2.37 -21.12
CA THR A 339 -14.14 -3.79 -21.21
C THR A 339 -14.92 -4.06 -22.50
N SER A 340 -15.20 -5.33 -22.81
CA SER A 340 -16.06 -5.67 -23.95
C SER A 340 -17.48 -5.07 -23.84
N ASP A 341 -17.92 -4.72 -22.63
CA ASP A 341 -19.22 -4.11 -22.37
C ASP A 341 -19.16 -2.56 -22.32
N GLY A 342 -18.04 -1.99 -22.76
CA GLY A 342 -17.72 -0.56 -22.63
C GLY A 342 -16.99 -0.26 -21.33
N LYS A 343 -16.97 1.03 -20.94
CA LYS A 343 -16.29 1.47 -19.72
C LYS A 343 -17.00 0.98 -18.45
N ARG A 344 -16.27 0.25 -17.61
CA ARG A 344 -16.76 -0.38 -16.38
C ARG A 344 -15.81 -0.16 -15.23
N CYS A 345 -16.36 -0.06 -14.03
CA CYS A 345 -15.55 -0.06 -12.83
C CYS A 345 -15.09 -1.48 -12.52
N LEU A 346 -13.78 -1.69 -12.44
CA LEU A 346 -13.17 -2.95 -12.00
C LEU A 346 -12.43 -2.71 -10.69
N ALA A 347 -12.51 -3.69 -9.78
CA ALA A 347 -11.86 -3.64 -8.48
C ALA A 347 -10.36 -3.44 -8.67
N SER A 348 -9.79 -2.47 -7.96
CA SER A 348 -8.36 -2.21 -7.99
C SER A 348 -7.62 -3.31 -7.23
N CYS A 349 -6.43 -3.64 -7.70
CA CYS A 349 -5.57 -4.66 -7.12
C CYS A 349 -4.10 -4.25 -7.24
N ARG A 350 -3.26 -4.81 -6.36
CA ARG A 350 -1.81 -4.72 -6.43
C ARG A 350 -1.30 -5.80 -7.37
N VAL A 351 -0.55 -5.38 -8.39
CA VAL A 351 -0.05 -6.28 -9.43
C VAL A 351 0.88 -7.32 -8.81
N GLY A 352 0.67 -8.58 -9.14
CA GLY A 352 1.46 -9.70 -8.62
C GLY A 352 1.11 -10.13 -7.19
N LEU A 353 0.05 -9.58 -6.59
CA LEU A 353 -0.50 -10.04 -5.32
C LEU A 353 -1.87 -10.70 -5.49
N ALA A 354 -2.25 -11.43 -4.46
CA ALA A 354 -3.50 -12.18 -4.28
C ALA A 354 -4.78 -11.34 -4.18
N ASP A 355 -4.78 -10.10 -4.65
CA ASP A 355 -5.84 -9.13 -4.32
C ASP A 355 -7.17 -9.43 -5.03
N CYS A 356 -7.13 -10.16 -6.14
CA CYS A 356 -8.32 -10.52 -6.89
C CYS A 356 -8.93 -11.84 -6.41
N ARG A 357 -10.26 -11.92 -6.44
CA ARG A 357 -11.02 -13.14 -6.14
C ARG A 357 -10.63 -14.27 -7.10
N GLY A 358 -10.77 -15.52 -6.67
CA GLY A 358 -10.56 -16.69 -7.54
C GLY A 358 -11.35 -16.59 -8.85
N GLY A 359 -10.72 -16.96 -9.96
CA GLY A 359 -11.25 -16.76 -11.32
C GLY A 359 -10.99 -15.37 -11.90
N TYR A 360 -10.27 -14.51 -11.18
CA TYR A 360 -9.83 -13.19 -11.61
C TYR A 360 -8.33 -13.02 -11.43
N THR A 361 -7.74 -12.24 -12.32
CA THR A 361 -6.33 -11.90 -12.34
C THR A 361 -6.15 -10.40 -12.20
N CYS A 362 -5.10 -9.99 -11.50
CA CYS A 362 -4.76 -8.58 -11.38
C CYS A 362 -3.99 -8.12 -12.62
N LEU A 363 -4.70 -7.55 -13.59
CA LEU A 363 -4.07 -6.98 -14.78
C LEU A 363 -3.62 -5.56 -14.47
N GLU A 364 -2.38 -5.24 -14.83
CA GLU A 364 -1.85 -3.88 -14.79
C GLU A 364 -2.66 -2.96 -15.70
N VAL A 365 -2.98 -1.76 -15.23
CA VAL A 365 -3.78 -0.77 -15.97
C VAL A 365 -3.08 0.56 -16.16
N ASP A 366 -1.85 0.72 -15.63
CA ASP A 366 -1.00 1.88 -15.87
C ASP A 366 0.35 1.47 -16.49
N ASN A 367 1.09 2.43 -17.05
CA ASN A 367 2.37 2.17 -17.71
C ASN A 367 3.54 2.00 -16.73
N ILE A 368 3.30 2.04 -15.42
CA ILE A 368 4.34 2.06 -14.38
C ILE A 368 4.28 0.75 -13.55
N GLY A 369 3.25 -0.08 -13.69
CA GLY A 369 3.08 -1.32 -12.94
C GLY A 369 2.28 -1.18 -11.66
N THR A 370 1.81 0.02 -11.33
CA THR A 370 1.53 0.38 -9.94
C THR A 370 0.08 0.27 -9.55
N THR A 371 -0.80 0.29 -10.53
CA THR A 371 -2.23 0.08 -10.37
C THR A 371 -2.64 -1.08 -11.26
N GLY A 372 -3.31 -2.06 -10.64
CA GLY A 372 -3.98 -3.13 -11.35
C GLY A 372 -5.49 -3.03 -11.21
N ALA A 373 -6.19 -3.76 -12.06
CA ALA A 373 -7.61 -4.04 -11.92
C ALA A 373 -7.89 -5.54 -12.08
N CYS A 374 -8.89 -6.04 -11.38
CA CYS A 374 -9.28 -7.45 -11.43
C CYS A 374 -10.10 -7.75 -12.68
N TYR A 375 -9.48 -8.44 -13.65
CA TYR A 375 -10.12 -8.95 -14.85
C TYR A 375 -10.42 -10.46 -14.71
N PRO A 376 -11.42 -11.00 -15.41
CA PRO A 376 -11.60 -12.45 -15.51
C PRO A 376 -10.31 -13.13 -16.01
N SER A 377 -9.91 -14.20 -15.35
CA SER A 377 -8.74 -14.98 -15.77
C SER A 377 -9.01 -15.69 -17.09
N CYS A 378 -8.04 -15.69 -17.99
CA CYS A 378 -7.99 -16.56 -19.15
C CYS A 378 -7.43 -17.93 -18.77
N PHE A 379 -7.77 -18.95 -19.56
CA PHE A 379 -7.27 -20.32 -19.42
C PHE A 379 -6.53 -20.78 -20.68
N THR A 380 -6.90 -20.21 -21.83
CA THR A 380 -6.28 -20.47 -23.13
C THR A 380 -6.20 -19.20 -23.94
N ASN A 381 -5.37 -19.18 -24.99
CA ASN A 381 -5.26 -18.02 -25.89
C ASN A 381 -6.60 -17.63 -26.54
N GLN A 382 -7.55 -18.56 -26.67
CA GLN A 382 -8.88 -18.29 -27.22
C GLN A 382 -9.73 -17.39 -26.32
N ASP A 383 -9.36 -17.27 -25.04
CA ASP A 383 -10.08 -16.47 -24.06
C ASP A 383 -9.74 -14.98 -24.16
N CYS A 384 -8.64 -14.67 -24.84
CA CYS A 384 -8.14 -13.34 -25.11
C CYS A 384 -8.51 -12.91 -26.54
N ASP A 385 -8.30 -11.62 -26.86
CA ASP A 385 -8.39 -11.17 -28.25
C ASP A 385 -7.24 -11.80 -29.06
N LEU A 386 -7.55 -12.88 -29.79
CA LEU A 386 -6.57 -13.64 -30.56
C LEU A 386 -5.78 -12.79 -31.58
N ALA A 387 -6.27 -11.62 -31.99
CA ALA A 387 -5.52 -10.75 -32.88
C ALA A 387 -4.39 -9.99 -32.16
N THR A 388 -4.58 -9.68 -30.88
CA THR A 388 -3.74 -8.71 -30.15
C THR A 388 -3.20 -9.21 -28.82
N ALA A 389 -3.71 -10.32 -28.30
CA ALA A 389 -3.44 -10.83 -26.96
C ALA A 389 -3.41 -12.37 -26.89
N GLU A 390 -2.70 -12.87 -25.88
CA GLU A 390 -2.58 -14.29 -25.55
C GLU A 390 -2.75 -14.49 -24.05
N CYS A 391 -3.08 -15.72 -23.66
CA CYS A 391 -3.25 -16.05 -22.28
C CYS A 391 -1.92 -16.43 -21.65
N ARG A 392 -1.52 -15.66 -20.65
CA ARG A 392 -0.41 -16.03 -19.79
C ARG A 392 -0.90 -17.12 -18.83
N ALA A 393 -0.55 -18.36 -19.15
CA ALA A 393 -1.07 -19.58 -18.50
C ALA A 393 -0.91 -19.63 -16.98
N CYS A 394 -0.03 -18.80 -16.41
CA CYS A 394 0.31 -18.87 -15.02
C CYS A 394 -0.58 -18.09 -14.06
N ASP A 395 -0.92 -16.86 -14.42
CA ASP A 395 -1.79 -15.99 -13.63
C ASP A 395 -3.13 -15.76 -14.34
N GLY A 396 -3.32 -16.36 -15.52
CA GLY A 396 -4.51 -16.19 -16.34
C GLY A 396 -4.67 -14.76 -16.86
N ALA A 397 -3.59 -13.99 -17.01
CA ALA A 397 -3.66 -12.65 -17.59
C ALA A 397 -3.69 -12.70 -19.12
N CYS A 398 -4.66 -12.01 -19.74
CA CYS A 398 -4.59 -11.69 -21.17
C CYS A 398 -3.57 -10.58 -21.38
N ILE A 399 -2.42 -10.94 -21.96
CA ILE A 399 -1.33 -10.02 -22.25
C ILE A 399 -1.21 -9.80 -23.76
N ALA A 400 -0.75 -8.63 -24.18
CA ALA A 400 -0.58 -8.34 -25.60
C ALA A 400 0.39 -9.34 -26.26
N LYS A 401 -0.01 -9.91 -27.40
CA LYS A 401 0.86 -10.71 -28.27
C LYS A 401 1.98 -9.83 -28.78
N LYS A 402 3.20 -10.30 -28.59
CA LYS A 402 4.41 -9.58 -29.02
C LYS A 402 5.23 -10.46 -29.93
N SER A 403 5.81 -9.85 -30.97
CA SER A 403 6.62 -10.52 -31.98
C SER A 403 8.11 -10.20 -31.87
N ALA A 404 8.53 -9.49 -30.82
CA ALA A 404 9.92 -9.07 -30.65
C ALA A 404 10.78 -10.20 -30.06
N THR A 405 12.07 -10.18 -30.41
CA THR A 405 13.10 -11.10 -29.90
C THR A 405 13.61 -10.72 -28.51
N GLY A 406 13.01 -9.73 -27.86
CA GLY A 406 13.46 -9.21 -26.56
C GLY A 406 13.44 -10.29 -25.48
N GLN A 407 14.50 -10.36 -24.69
CA GLN A 407 14.65 -11.29 -23.58
C GLN A 407 14.51 -10.57 -22.24
N ILE A 408 14.33 -11.35 -21.17
CA ILE A 408 14.34 -10.80 -19.81
C ILE A 408 15.66 -10.06 -19.56
N GLY A 409 15.56 -8.81 -19.13
CA GLY A 409 16.70 -7.92 -18.94
C GLY A 409 17.15 -7.20 -20.22
N ASP A 410 16.41 -7.25 -21.32
CA ASP A 410 16.66 -6.35 -22.44
C ASP A 410 16.03 -4.98 -22.17
N PHE A 411 16.68 -3.90 -22.60
CA PHE A 411 16.09 -2.56 -22.54
C PHE A 411 14.84 -2.50 -23.41
N CYS A 412 13.83 -1.78 -22.94
CA CYS A 412 12.59 -1.61 -23.67
C CYS A 412 12.05 -0.19 -23.50
N ILE A 413 11.30 0.26 -24.51
CA ILE A 413 10.61 1.56 -24.48
C ILE A 413 9.14 1.34 -24.15
N ASP A 414 8.58 0.30 -24.75
CA ASP A 414 7.22 -0.14 -24.54
C ASP A 414 7.14 -1.67 -24.62
N ASP A 415 5.95 -2.15 -24.35
CA ASP A 415 5.65 -3.56 -24.30
C ASP A 415 5.93 -4.30 -25.60
N SER A 416 5.86 -3.65 -26.76
CA SER A 416 6.04 -4.30 -28.06
C SER A 416 7.46 -4.80 -28.32
N THR A 417 8.46 -4.29 -27.59
CA THR A 417 9.87 -4.69 -27.76
C THR A 417 10.26 -5.93 -26.97
N CYS A 418 9.38 -6.43 -26.09
CA CYS A 418 9.62 -7.62 -25.29
C CYS A 418 9.04 -8.87 -25.95
N ALA A 419 9.58 -10.05 -25.64
CA ALA A 419 8.99 -11.28 -26.14
C ALA A 419 7.59 -11.53 -25.55
N THR A 420 6.87 -12.41 -26.24
CA THR A 420 5.70 -13.15 -25.78
C THR A 420 5.83 -13.54 -24.29
N GLY A 421 4.83 -13.24 -23.45
CA GLY A 421 4.89 -13.45 -22.00
C GLY A 421 5.54 -12.34 -21.15
N GLN A 422 6.31 -11.44 -21.75
CA GLN A 422 7.05 -10.38 -21.03
C GLN A 422 6.35 -9.02 -21.13
N SER A 423 6.66 -8.12 -20.20
CA SER A 423 6.22 -6.72 -20.15
C SER A 423 7.42 -5.79 -19.97
N CYS A 424 7.33 -4.58 -20.52
CA CYS A 424 8.36 -3.56 -20.43
C CYS A 424 8.15 -2.71 -19.18
N ARG A 425 8.96 -2.92 -18.15
CA ARG A 425 8.74 -2.30 -16.82
C ARG A 425 9.95 -1.58 -16.28
N SER A 426 9.69 -0.53 -15.51
CA SER A 426 10.72 0.02 -14.64
C SER A 426 10.89 -0.92 -13.45
N THR A 427 12.06 -1.52 -13.35
CA THR A 427 12.40 -2.47 -12.28
C THR A 427 13.12 -1.78 -11.11
N ALA A 428 13.32 -0.47 -11.18
CA ALA A 428 13.97 0.34 -10.15
C ALA A 428 13.07 1.53 -9.81
N THR A 429 12.80 1.73 -8.51
CA THR A 429 11.89 2.78 -7.98
C THR A 429 12.13 4.16 -8.57
N TYR A 430 13.39 4.43 -8.90
CA TYR A 430 13.89 5.75 -9.18
C TYR A 430 14.23 5.96 -10.65
N SER A 431 14.22 4.92 -11.50
CA SER A 431 14.55 5.07 -12.92
C SER A 431 13.30 5.10 -13.78
N ASN A 432 13.25 6.02 -14.74
CA ASN A 432 12.24 6.02 -15.80
C ASN A 432 12.51 4.97 -16.89
N GLN A 433 13.64 4.28 -16.80
CA GLN A 433 14.02 3.30 -17.79
C GLN A 433 13.40 1.95 -17.50
N LYS A 434 13.12 1.23 -18.58
CA LYS A 434 12.39 0.00 -18.51
C LYS A 434 13.22 -1.15 -19.09
N SER A 435 13.02 -2.33 -18.53
CA SER A 435 13.53 -3.57 -19.08
C SER A 435 12.41 -4.57 -19.26
N CYS A 436 12.60 -5.47 -20.21
CA CYS A 436 11.71 -6.59 -20.40
C CYS A 436 11.82 -7.51 -19.18
N THR A 437 10.68 -7.79 -18.58
CA THR A 437 10.57 -8.69 -17.44
C THR A 437 9.31 -9.52 -17.59
N MET A 438 9.20 -10.61 -16.84
CA MET A 438 7.95 -11.36 -16.73
C MET A 438 7.58 -11.45 -15.25
N SER A 439 6.29 -11.51 -14.95
CA SER A 439 5.89 -11.78 -13.58
C SER A 439 6.31 -13.20 -13.20
N CYS A 440 6.86 -13.32 -12.00
CA CYS A 440 7.08 -14.59 -11.31
C CYS A 440 6.23 -14.69 -10.04
N SER A 441 5.19 -13.85 -9.96
CA SER A 441 4.14 -13.97 -8.95
C SER A 441 3.24 -15.18 -9.21
N ARG A 442 2.24 -15.40 -8.35
CA ARG A 442 1.27 -16.51 -8.36
C ARG A 442 1.19 -17.31 -9.66
N GLY A 443 1.61 -18.58 -9.59
CA GLY A 443 1.46 -19.57 -10.66
C GLY A 443 2.47 -19.42 -11.82
N CYS A 444 3.27 -18.34 -11.88
CA CYS A 444 4.18 -18.07 -13.01
C CYS A 444 5.48 -18.85 -13.05
N GLY A 445 5.63 -19.77 -12.09
CA GLY A 445 6.77 -20.68 -12.03
C GLY A 445 8.09 -19.95 -11.80
N THR A 446 9.15 -20.74 -11.78
CA THR A 446 10.52 -20.22 -11.64
C THR A 446 10.88 -19.39 -12.86
N CYS A 447 11.60 -18.30 -12.64
CA CYS A 447 12.14 -17.50 -13.74
C CYS A 447 12.98 -18.34 -14.71
N PRO A 448 12.97 -18.00 -16.02
CA PRO A 448 13.82 -18.66 -16.99
C PRO A 448 15.29 -18.67 -16.57
N SER A 449 16.04 -19.69 -17.00
CA SER A 449 17.45 -19.84 -16.64
C SER A 449 18.26 -18.55 -16.90
N GLY A 450 19.07 -18.15 -15.91
CA GLY A 450 19.81 -16.89 -15.94
C GLY A 450 19.01 -15.68 -15.43
N SER A 451 17.82 -15.90 -14.89
CA SER A 451 17.01 -14.90 -14.20
C SER A 451 16.59 -15.40 -12.81
N ALA A 452 16.37 -14.47 -11.89
CA ALA A 452 15.85 -14.75 -10.55
C ALA A 452 14.55 -13.98 -10.35
N CYS A 453 13.63 -14.57 -9.60
CA CYS A 453 12.44 -13.85 -9.18
C CYS A 453 12.89 -12.83 -8.13
N THR A 454 12.63 -11.56 -8.36
CA THR A 454 13.08 -10.48 -7.50
C THR A 454 11.89 -9.57 -7.16
N PRO A 455 11.70 -9.23 -5.87
CA PRO A 455 10.70 -8.25 -5.50
C PRO A 455 11.10 -6.87 -6.02
N GLY A 456 10.14 -6.22 -6.66
CA GLY A 456 10.20 -4.81 -7.02
C GLY A 456 10.13 -3.91 -5.81
N ALA A 457 10.32 -2.62 -6.06
CA ALA A 457 10.26 -1.56 -5.05
C ALA A 457 8.95 -1.51 -4.24
N ARG A 458 7.87 -2.06 -4.78
CA ARG A 458 6.53 -2.02 -4.19
C ARG A 458 5.98 -3.41 -3.88
N GLY A 459 6.84 -4.42 -3.84
CA GLY A 459 6.52 -5.80 -3.47
C GLY A 459 6.02 -6.68 -4.61
N GLU A 460 5.88 -6.15 -5.84
CA GLU A 460 5.52 -7.00 -6.99
C GLU A 460 6.67 -7.95 -7.34
N LEU A 461 6.39 -9.14 -7.85
CA LEU A 461 7.42 -10.12 -8.20
C LEU A 461 7.64 -10.22 -9.70
N PHE A 462 8.88 -9.98 -10.13
CA PHE A 462 9.27 -10.11 -11.53
C PHE A 462 10.63 -10.79 -11.70
N CYS A 463 10.82 -11.41 -12.86
CA CYS A 463 12.08 -12.01 -13.23
C CYS A 463 13.07 -10.94 -13.67
N LEU A 464 14.17 -10.83 -12.95
CA LEU A 464 15.31 -10.02 -13.36
C LEU A 464 16.46 -10.93 -13.76
N ARG A 465 17.15 -10.57 -14.84
CA ARG A 465 18.34 -11.29 -15.29
C ARG A 465 19.41 -11.25 -14.21
N THR A 466 19.89 -12.40 -13.75
CA THR A 466 20.96 -12.47 -12.75
C THR A 466 22.28 -11.99 -13.34
N CYS A 467 23.15 -11.44 -12.51
CA CYS A 467 24.45 -10.93 -12.92
C CYS A 467 25.52 -11.19 -11.85
N THR A 468 26.79 -11.28 -12.25
CA THR A 468 27.88 -11.60 -11.31
C THR A 468 28.75 -10.39 -10.97
N GLY A 469 28.64 -9.30 -11.72
CA GLY A 469 29.37 -8.06 -11.48
C GLY A 469 29.22 -7.03 -12.61
N PRO A 470 29.95 -5.89 -12.53
CA PRO A 470 29.96 -4.87 -13.57
C PRO A 470 30.21 -5.44 -14.97
N GLY A 471 29.53 -4.93 -15.99
CA GLY A 471 29.68 -5.36 -17.38
C GLY A 471 29.06 -6.71 -17.75
N THR A 472 28.41 -7.41 -16.81
CA THR A 472 27.75 -8.70 -17.09
C THR A 472 26.29 -8.56 -17.55
N CYS A 473 25.77 -7.33 -17.55
CA CYS A 473 24.43 -6.99 -18.01
C CYS A 473 24.44 -6.43 -19.44
N PRO A 474 23.32 -6.57 -20.19
CA PRO A 474 23.17 -5.94 -21.50
C PRO A 474 23.36 -4.42 -21.47
N GLN A 475 23.65 -3.84 -22.63
CA GLN A 475 23.83 -2.40 -22.79
C GLN A 475 22.60 -1.64 -22.26
N GLY A 476 22.84 -0.60 -21.44
CA GLY A 476 21.80 0.18 -20.78
C GLY A 476 21.40 -0.33 -19.39
N LEU A 477 21.88 -1.50 -18.99
CA LEU A 477 21.69 -2.04 -17.65
C LEU A 477 23.02 -2.15 -16.89
N ARG A 478 22.92 -2.17 -15.57
CA ARG A 478 24.01 -2.39 -14.62
C ARG A 478 23.71 -3.60 -13.74
N CYS A 479 24.76 -4.20 -13.19
CA CYS A 479 24.60 -5.24 -12.19
C CYS A 479 24.46 -4.60 -10.81
N ALA A 480 23.28 -4.72 -10.20
CA ALA A 480 22.96 -4.10 -8.93
C ALA A 480 22.51 -5.16 -7.91
N ASP A 481 22.75 -4.86 -6.63
CA ASP A 481 22.21 -5.67 -5.54
C ASP A 481 20.70 -5.50 -5.44
N THR A 482 20.02 -6.62 -5.28
CA THR A 482 18.58 -6.73 -5.04
C THR A 482 18.35 -7.57 -3.79
N ALA A 483 17.11 -7.68 -3.34
CA ALA A 483 16.76 -8.53 -2.19
C ALA A 483 17.17 -10.01 -2.38
N THR A 484 17.38 -10.46 -3.62
CA THR A 484 17.59 -11.87 -3.97
C THR A 484 18.98 -12.15 -4.51
N GLY A 485 19.91 -11.21 -4.33
CA GLY A 485 21.25 -11.24 -4.90
C GLY A 485 21.43 -10.19 -6.00
N LYS A 486 22.37 -10.40 -6.93
CA LYS A 486 22.68 -9.43 -7.98
C LYS A 486 21.86 -9.66 -9.24
N ALA A 487 21.21 -8.61 -9.73
CA ALA A 487 20.45 -8.64 -10.97
C ALA A 487 20.68 -7.40 -11.84
N CYS A 488 20.39 -7.55 -13.14
CA CYS A 488 20.49 -6.48 -14.11
C CYS A 488 19.34 -5.48 -13.92
N GLN A 489 19.68 -4.27 -13.54
CA GLN A 489 18.77 -3.14 -13.36
C GLN A 489 19.18 -1.99 -14.28
N PRO A 490 18.30 -1.02 -14.57
CA PRO A 490 18.70 0.15 -15.34
C PRO A 490 19.90 0.90 -14.73
N TRP A 491 20.81 1.39 -15.59
CA TRP A 491 21.81 2.38 -15.20
C TRP A 491 21.15 3.61 -14.55
N CYS A 492 21.84 4.20 -13.58
CA CYS A 492 21.44 5.49 -13.04
C CYS A 492 21.79 6.59 -14.07
N ALA A 493 20.91 7.55 -14.26
CA ALA A 493 21.18 8.77 -15.03
C ALA A 493 21.55 9.95 -14.10
N MET A 494 21.02 9.94 -12.87
CA MET A 494 21.26 10.96 -11.86
C MET A 494 21.25 10.35 -10.44
N ASP A 495 21.75 11.11 -9.45
CA ASP A 495 21.90 10.64 -8.07
C ASP A 495 20.56 10.19 -7.45
N VAL A 496 19.43 10.74 -7.91
CA VAL A 496 18.10 10.33 -7.44
C VAL A 496 17.73 8.93 -7.87
N ASP A 497 18.36 8.40 -8.93
CA ASP A 497 18.12 7.05 -9.46
C ASP A 497 18.79 5.97 -8.60
N CYS A 498 19.56 6.39 -7.60
CA CYS A 498 20.33 5.54 -6.71
C CYS A 498 19.63 5.37 -5.34
N PRO A 499 19.83 4.23 -4.67
CA PRO A 499 19.42 4.07 -3.27
C PRO A 499 19.93 5.22 -2.41
N VAL A 500 19.17 5.56 -1.36
CA VAL A 500 19.54 6.63 -0.41
C VAL A 500 20.97 6.39 0.12
N GLY A 501 21.81 7.41 0.00
CA GLY A 501 23.23 7.34 0.41
C GLY A 501 24.20 6.87 -0.69
N GLN A 502 23.74 6.69 -1.93
CA GLN A 502 24.57 6.45 -3.09
C GLN A 502 24.46 7.60 -4.10
N PHE A 503 25.47 7.77 -4.95
CA PHE A 503 25.46 8.74 -6.05
C PHE A 503 25.69 8.03 -7.38
N CYS A 504 25.18 8.62 -8.45
CA CYS A 504 25.34 8.08 -9.79
C CYS A 504 26.68 8.51 -10.40
N PHE A 505 27.46 7.54 -10.86
CA PHE A 505 28.70 7.78 -11.58
C PHE A 505 28.86 6.77 -12.70
N ASN A 506 29.05 7.23 -13.94
CA ASN A 506 29.18 6.38 -15.13
C ASN A 506 28.07 5.31 -15.26
N GLY A 507 26.84 5.63 -14.85
CA GLY A 507 25.72 4.71 -14.92
C GLY A 507 25.62 3.73 -13.77
N GLU A 508 26.52 3.76 -12.79
CA GLU A 508 26.48 2.93 -11.59
C GLU A 508 26.28 3.76 -10.32
N CYS A 509 25.60 3.20 -9.33
CA CYS A 509 25.46 3.84 -8.03
C CYS A 509 26.60 3.42 -7.11
N TYR A 510 27.32 4.41 -6.61
CA TYR A 510 28.43 4.23 -5.70
C TYR A 510 28.05 4.73 -4.32
N THR A 511 28.40 3.96 -3.29
CA THR A 511 28.48 4.51 -1.94
C THR A 511 29.67 5.47 -1.89
N PRO A 512 29.53 6.69 -1.34
CA PRO A 512 30.68 7.53 -1.05
C PRO A 512 31.70 6.71 -0.26
N GLU A 513 32.90 6.52 -0.81
CA GLU A 513 34.00 5.96 -0.03
C GLU A 513 34.22 6.86 1.18
N GLN A 514 34.47 6.22 2.32
CA GLN A 514 34.62 6.83 3.64
C GLN A 514 35.91 7.66 3.75
N ASP A 515 36.23 8.53 2.78
CA ASP A 515 37.24 9.60 2.88
C ASP A 515 37.19 10.62 1.72
N ALA A 516 36.07 10.76 0.99
CA ALA A 516 35.93 11.90 0.08
C ALA A 516 35.70 13.17 0.94
N GLY A 517 36.80 13.83 1.33
CA GLY A 517 36.81 15.00 2.19
C GLY A 517 35.68 15.99 1.86
N CYS A 518 35.14 16.62 2.91
CA CYS A 518 33.90 17.42 2.96
C CYS A 518 33.68 18.49 1.87
N GLY A 519 34.60 18.73 0.94
CA GLY A 519 34.49 19.71 -0.13
C GLY A 519 33.60 19.28 -1.32
N THR A 520 33.44 17.99 -1.61
CA THR A 520 32.72 17.52 -2.82
C THR A 520 31.29 17.05 -2.56
N LEU A 521 30.94 16.66 -1.32
CA LEU A 521 29.61 16.13 -0.98
C LEU A 521 28.56 17.23 -0.74
N CYS A 522 28.95 18.43 -0.30
CA CYS A 522 28.00 19.50 0.07
C CYS A 522 27.30 20.18 -1.11
N ASN A 523 27.75 19.95 -2.35
CA ASN A 523 27.21 20.60 -3.55
C ASN A 523 26.46 19.65 -4.48
N ARG A 524 26.34 18.35 -4.13
CA ARG A 524 25.56 17.40 -4.91
C ARG A 524 24.24 17.10 -4.20
N PRO A 525 23.08 17.32 -4.84
CA PRO A 525 21.81 16.90 -4.29
C PRO A 525 21.76 15.37 -4.26
N ASP A 526 21.95 14.77 -3.09
CA ASP A 526 21.70 13.34 -2.86
C ASP A 526 20.19 13.05 -2.86
N ALA A 527 19.81 11.77 -2.88
CA ALA A 527 18.42 11.31 -2.82
C ALA A 527 17.72 11.58 -1.46
N GLY A 528 18.21 12.55 -0.68
CA GLY A 528 17.59 13.04 0.54
C GLY A 528 18.04 12.26 1.77
N ARG A 529 19.06 12.78 2.45
CA ARG A 529 19.12 12.69 3.91
C ARG A 529 18.42 13.91 4.52
N PRO A 530 17.45 13.77 5.44
CA PRO A 530 17.33 14.74 6.51
C PRO A 530 18.64 14.68 7.30
N VAL A 531 19.40 15.76 7.33
CA VAL A 531 20.54 15.88 8.24
C VAL A 531 19.98 15.83 9.66
N VAL A 532 20.08 14.67 10.31
CA VAL A 532 19.94 14.60 11.76
C VAL A 532 21.18 15.27 12.33
N VAL A 533 21.00 16.46 12.87
CA VAL A 533 22.03 17.13 13.67
C VAL A 533 22.19 16.27 14.92
N MET A 534 23.25 15.45 14.98
CA MET A 534 23.62 14.83 16.25
C MET A 534 23.98 15.95 17.23
N PRO A 535 23.40 15.97 18.44
CA PRO A 535 23.88 16.85 19.49
C PRO A 535 25.38 16.59 19.68
N PRO A 536 26.22 17.63 19.80
CA PRO A 536 27.64 17.44 20.06
C PRO A 536 27.81 16.60 21.32
N ASP A 537 28.57 15.52 21.20
CA ASP A 537 28.96 14.65 22.29
C ASP A 537 29.51 15.51 23.44
N ALA A 538 28.96 15.36 24.64
CA ALA A 538 29.40 16.10 25.84
C ALA A 538 30.78 15.62 26.36
N GLY A 539 31.67 15.21 25.45
CA GLY A 539 33.06 14.90 25.76
C GLY A 539 33.86 16.18 25.90
N THR A 540 34.43 16.43 27.08
CA THR A 540 35.31 17.57 27.39
C THR A 540 36.70 17.49 26.72
N GLY A 541 36.82 16.84 25.57
CA GLY A 541 38.06 16.72 24.81
C GLY A 541 38.16 17.81 23.75
N GLY A 542 39.11 18.74 23.91
CA GLY A 542 39.40 19.80 22.94
C GLY A 542 39.94 19.28 21.61
N GLY A 543 39.07 18.79 20.74
CA GLY A 543 39.35 18.49 19.34
C GLY A 543 38.70 19.53 18.43
N THR A 544 39.53 20.34 17.76
CA THR A 544 39.08 21.21 16.67
C THR A 544 38.74 20.37 15.44
N GLY A 545 37.45 20.28 15.08
CA GLY A 545 37.03 19.82 13.75
C GLY A 545 35.82 18.88 13.72
N GLY A 546 34.66 19.35 14.17
CA GLY A 546 33.37 18.75 13.81
C GLY A 546 32.75 19.50 12.63
N CYS A 547 32.41 18.80 11.55
CA CYS A 547 31.89 19.37 10.31
C CYS A 547 30.43 19.82 10.48
N GLY A 548 30.21 21.06 10.93
CA GLY A 548 28.93 21.74 10.81
C GLY A 548 28.82 22.39 9.43
N CYS A 549 27.75 22.12 8.69
CA CYS A 549 27.37 22.95 7.54
C CYS A 549 27.17 24.38 8.05
N THR A 550 28.09 25.28 7.73
CA THR A 550 28.01 26.66 8.18
C THR A 550 26.75 27.30 7.62
N SER A 551 25.95 27.81 8.56
CA SER A 551 24.81 28.69 8.37
C SER A 551 25.05 29.74 7.28
N VAL A 552 23.99 30.01 6.52
CA VAL A 552 23.80 31.17 5.65
C VAL A 552 24.39 32.47 6.21
N ASP A 553 25.00 33.23 5.30
CA ASP A 553 25.70 34.50 5.50
C ASP A 553 24.84 35.56 6.25
N PRO A 554 25.27 36.14 7.38
CA PRO A 554 24.45 37.05 8.19
C PRO A 554 24.19 38.45 7.60
N LEU A 555 24.65 38.75 6.39
CA LEU A 555 24.64 40.10 5.83
C LEU A 555 23.29 40.59 5.25
N MET A 556 22.21 39.83 5.38
CA MET A 556 20.89 40.17 4.82
C MET A 556 19.79 40.54 5.84
N VAL A 557 20.09 40.66 7.14
CA VAL A 557 19.04 40.88 8.18
C VAL A 557 18.96 42.32 8.74
N PHE A 558 19.83 43.25 8.34
CA PHE A 558 19.83 44.62 8.90
C PHE A 558 19.15 45.73 8.08
N ALA A 559 18.07 45.42 7.33
CA ALA A 559 17.36 46.43 6.52
C ALA A 559 15.83 46.54 6.76
N ALA A 560 15.28 46.03 7.87
CA ALA A 560 13.81 46.06 8.07
C ALA A 560 13.33 46.44 9.49
N LEU A 561 14.10 47.24 10.24
CA LEU A 561 13.67 47.76 11.55
C LEU A 561 14.08 49.23 11.74
N ALA A 562 13.60 50.09 10.84
CA ALA A 562 13.66 51.53 11.01
C ALA A 562 12.42 52.19 10.40
N LEU A 563 11.22 51.91 10.91
CA LEU A 563 10.02 52.69 10.54
C LEU A 563 8.80 52.50 11.47
N PHE A 564 8.97 52.36 12.80
CA PHE A 564 7.86 52.60 13.73
C PHE A 564 8.37 53.15 15.07
N GLY A 565 8.31 54.48 15.23
CA GLY A 565 8.71 55.08 16.50
C GLY A 565 8.72 56.60 16.59
N ALA A 566 7.72 57.31 16.04
CA ALA A 566 7.49 58.70 16.44
C ALA A 566 6.07 59.17 16.11
N ARG A 567 5.15 59.09 17.07
CA ARG A 567 4.02 60.04 17.19
C ARG A 567 3.33 59.93 18.55
N ARG A 568 3.64 60.87 19.46
CA ARG A 568 2.65 61.44 20.39
C ARG A 568 3.04 62.86 20.86
N ARG A 569 2.23 63.81 20.36
CA ARG A 569 1.62 65.02 20.98
C ARG A 569 2.43 66.28 21.36
N ARG A 570 1.73 67.39 21.02
CA ARG A 570 1.72 68.80 21.49
C ARG A 570 2.36 69.72 20.44
N SER A 571 1.62 70.61 19.76
CA SER A 571 0.54 71.53 20.19
C SER A 571 -0.51 71.68 19.10
#